data_AF-A0A8T3X7C7-F1
#
_entry.id   AF-A0A8T3X7C7-F1
#
_cell.length_a   1.000
_cell.length_b   1.000
_cell.length_c   1.000
_cell.angle_alpha   90.00
_cell.angle_beta   90.00
_cell.angle_gamma   90.00
#
_symmetry.space_group_name_H-M   'P 1'
#
loop_
_entity.id
_entity.type
_entity.pdbx_description
1 polymer ?
#
loop_
_entity_poly.entity_id
_entity_poly.type
_entity_poly.pdbx_seq_one_letter_code
_entity_poly.pdbx_strand_id
1 'polypeptide(L)'
;MLIDTTYNIVFSLLAATGFSPAAYGNVISVAVKNGSWGALINWDCVGWKSVLALFALIFATELPLRTKIKGFLLLAPVIYLVNIGRIWFIFWYVVTFDIANFALVHAVVWSWGLITAVIIFWLAWLRISMKRSNLPNLKYPL
;
A
#
# COMPACT_ATOMS: atom_id res chain seq x y z
N MET A 1 -11.26 9.24 11.07
CA MET A 1 -10.00 9.97 10.77
C MET A 1 -9.20 9.30 9.65
N LEU A 2 -8.54 8.15 9.84
CA LEU A 2 -7.70 7.54 8.78
C LEU A 2 -8.48 7.06 7.54
N ILE A 3 -9.69 6.50 7.74
CA ILE A 3 -10.59 6.14 6.64
C ILE A 3 -10.93 7.38 5.81
N ASP A 4 -11.33 8.47 6.47
CA ASP A 4 -11.68 9.74 5.83
C ASP A 4 -10.48 10.34 5.08
N THR A 5 -9.27 10.28 5.66
CA THR A 5 -8.04 10.70 5.00
C THR A 5 -7.75 9.85 3.75
N THR A 6 -7.87 8.53 3.86
CA THR A 6 -7.68 7.60 2.72
C THR A 6 -8.68 7.91 1.61
N TYR A 7 -9.95 8.07 1.99
CA TYR A 7 -11.04 8.43 1.10
C TYR A 7 -10.74 9.74 0.36
N ASN A 8 -10.41 10.81 1.09
CA ASN A 8 -10.17 12.13 0.49
C ASN A 8 -8.97 12.12 -0.47
N ILE A 9 -7.87 11.45 -0.08
CA ILE A 9 -6.68 11.32 -0.95
C ILE A 9 -7.04 10.59 -2.24
N VAL A 10 -7.72 9.43 -2.14
CA VAL A 10 -8.10 8.63 -3.31
C VAL A 10 -9.08 9.41 -4.19
N PHE A 11 -10.08 10.05 -3.61
CA PHE A 11 -11.06 10.86 -4.34
C PHE A 11 -10.39 11.99 -5.12
N SER A 12 -9.52 12.77 -4.46
CA SER A 12 -8.77 13.85 -5.11
C SER A 12 -7.83 13.32 -6.19
N LEU A 13 -7.16 12.19 -5.95
CA LEU A 13 -6.28 11.57 -6.93
C LEU A 13 -7.03 11.10 -8.18
N LEU A 14 -8.23 10.51 -8.01
CA LEU A 14 -9.09 10.13 -9.12
C LEU A 14 -9.55 11.35 -9.93
N ALA A 15 -10.04 12.39 -9.25
CA ALA A 15 -10.43 13.62 -9.92
C ALA A 15 -9.24 14.26 -10.68
N ALA A 16 -8.06 14.30 -10.07
CA ALA A 16 -6.85 14.85 -10.68
C ALA A 16 -6.33 14.03 -11.88
N THR A 17 -6.65 12.73 -11.95
CA THR A 17 -6.26 11.84 -13.04
C THR A 17 -7.32 11.73 -14.15
N GLY A 18 -8.34 12.60 -14.12
CA GLY A 18 -9.33 12.74 -15.18
C GLY A 18 -10.60 11.90 -15.02
N PHE A 19 -10.76 11.21 -13.88
CA PHE A 19 -12.01 10.53 -13.56
C PHE A 19 -13.06 11.53 -13.03
N SER A 20 -14.33 11.19 -13.16
CA SER A 20 -15.45 11.93 -12.53
C SER A 20 -16.02 11.11 -11.36
N PRO A 21 -15.31 11.04 -10.20
CA PRO A 21 -15.80 10.27 -9.07
C PRO A 21 -17.01 10.94 -8.42
N ALA A 22 -18.00 10.14 -8.04
CA ALA A 22 -19.14 10.58 -7.24
C ALA A 22 -19.06 9.99 -5.82
N ALA A 23 -19.42 10.82 -4.84
CA ALA A 23 -19.27 10.56 -3.42
C ALA A 23 -20.61 10.20 -2.78
N TYR A 24 -20.67 9.07 -2.07
CA TYR A 24 -21.83 8.66 -1.28
C TYR A 24 -21.36 8.12 0.09
N GLY A 25 -21.22 9.00 1.07
CA GLY A 25 -20.57 8.65 2.34
C GLY A 25 -19.11 8.22 2.11
N ASN A 26 -18.73 7.04 2.61
CA ASN A 26 -17.39 6.46 2.38
C ASN A 26 -17.28 5.65 1.08
N VAL A 27 -18.30 5.70 0.22
CA VAL A 27 -18.28 5.05 -1.10
C VAL A 27 -17.80 6.05 -2.15
N ILE A 28 -16.78 5.65 -2.91
CA ILE A 28 -16.37 6.35 -4.13
C ILE A 28 -16.93 5.55 -5.30
N SER A 29 -17.65 6.21 -6.19
CA SER A 29 -18.24 5.63 -7.39
C SER A 29 -17.71 6.27 -8.66
N VAL A 30 -17.59 5.48 -9.73
CA VAL A 30 -17.13 5.92 -11.05
C VAL A 30 -18.05 5.36 -12.13
N ALA A 31 -18.17 6.08 -13.25
CA ALA A 31 -18.88 5.58 -14.42
C ALA A 31 -18.08 4.47 -15.10
N VAL A 32 -18.78 3.44 -15.56
CA VAL A 32 -18.24 2.30 -16.32
C VAL A 32 -19.14 2.05 -17.55
N LYS A 33 -18.70 1.21 -18.49
CA LYS A 33 -19.39 1.02 -19.78
C LYS A 33 -20.90 0.71 -19.65
N ASN A 34 -21.31 -0.03 -18.63
CA ASN A 34 -22.68 -0.49 -18.42
C ASN A 34 -23.33 0.03 -17.13
N GLY A 35 -22.92 1.20 -16.63
CA GLY A 35 -23.52 1.81 -15.43
C GLY A 35 -22.50 2.50 -14.54
N SER A 36 -22.61 2.29 -13.23
CA SER A 36 -21.65 2.78 -12.25
C SER A 36 -21.10 1.63 -11.42
N TRP A 37 -19.84 1.78 -11.01
CA TRP A 37 -19.20 0.89 -10.06
C TRP A 37 -18.74 1.70 -8.85
N GLY A 38 -18.89 1.15 -7.65
CA GLY A 38 -18.51 1.80 -6.41
C GLY A 38 -17.71 0.89 -5.48
N ALA A 39 -16.75 1.47 -4.78
CA ALA A 39 -16.02 0.81 -3.71
C ALA A 39 -16.16 1.58 -2.40
N LEU A 40 -16.45 0.84 -1.34
CA LEU A 40 -16.49 1.33 0.03
C LEU A 40 -15.07 1.42 0.58
N ILE A 41 -14.65 2.62 0.96
CA ILE A 41 -13.40 2.83 1.68
C ILE A 41 -13.62 2.46 3.15
N ASN A 42 -12.98 1.39 3.59
CA ASN A 42 -13.09 0.86 4.96
C ASN A 42 -11.69 0.63 5.57
N TRP A 43 -11.64 -0.07 6.71
CA TRP A 43 -10.39 -0.38 7.40
C TRP A 43 -9.38 -1.15 6.55
N ASP A 44 -9.81 -2.05 5.66
CA ASP A 44 -8.91 -2.80 4.79
C ASP A 44 -8.28 -1.92 3.70
N CYS A 45 -8.89 -0.77 3.39
CA CYS A 45 -8.35 0.24 2.49
C CYS A 45 -7.28 1.12 3.14
N VAL A 46 -7.16 1.16 4.47
CA VAL A 46 -6.17 2.04 5.14
C VAL A 46 -4.75 1.47 5.05
N GLY A 47 -4.61 0.17 4.75
CA GLY A 47 -3.31 -0.49 4.64
C GLY A 47 -2.61 -0.78 5.97
N TRP A 48 -3.35 -0.73 7.10
CA TRP A 48 -2.80 -0.93 8.44
C TRP A 48 -2.14 -2.31 8.62
N LYS A 49 -2.66 -3.36 7.97
CA LYS A 49 -2.07 -4.70 7.97
C LYS A 49 -0.66 -4.71 7.37
N SER A 50 -0.46 -3.99 6.27
CA SER A 50 0.86 -3.88 5.61
C SER A 50 1.85 -3.08 6.47
N VAL A 51 1.38 -2.04 7.14
CA VAL A 51 2.21 -1.27 8.10
C VAL A 51 2.60 -2.11 9.30
N LEU A 52 1.67 -2.93 9.82
CA LEU A 52 1.96 -3.87 10.91
C LEU A 52 2.95 -4.96 10.49
N ALA A 53 2.81 -5.51 9.28
CA ALA A 53 3.77 -6.48 8.75
C ALA A 53 5.17 -5.88 8.58
N LEU A 54 5.26 -4.65 8.07
CA LEU A 54 6.51 -3.89 7.99
C LEU A 54 7.12 -3.66 9.38
N PHE A 55 6.30 -3.26 10.36
CA PHE A 55 6.74 -3.08 11.75
C PHE A 55 7.36 -4.36 12.29
N ALA A 56 6.67 -5.50 12.14
CA ALA A 56 7.16 -6.79 12.59
C ALA A 56 8.51 -7.16 11.94
N LEU A 57 8.62 -7.02 10.61
CA LEU A 57 9.86 -7.31 9.88
C LEU A 57 11.02 -6.42 10.34
N ILE A 58 10.81 -5.12 10.50
CA ILE A 58 11.86 -4.19 10.95
C ILE A 58 12.30 -4.53 12.37
N PHE A 59 11.36 -4.76 13.29
CA PHE A 59 11.69 -4.97 14.70
C PHE A 59 12.25 -6.37 14.99
N ALA A 60 11.98 -7.35 14.13
CA ALA A 60 12.60 -8.67 14.15
C ALA A 60 14.09 -8.67 13.70
N THR A 61 14.56 -7.65 12.98
CA THR A 61 15.98 -7.62 12.53
C THR A 61 16.97 -7.38 13.67
N GLU A 62 18.19 -7.90 13.57
CA GLU A 62 19.25 -7.70 14.58
C GLU A 62 20.00 -6.37 14.37
N LEU A 63 19.27 -5.25 14.36
CA LEU A 63 19.83 -3.91 14.23
C LEU A 63 19.56 -3.04 15.48
N PRO A 64 20.40 -2.02 15.75
CA PRO A 64 20.15 -1.08 16.85
C PRO A 64 18.76 -0.44 16.75
N LEU A 65 18.11 -0.25 17.90
CA LEU A 65 16.76 0.31 17.98
C LEU A 65 16.62 1.65 17.23
N ARG A 66 17.64 2.51 17.29
CA ARG A 66 17.65 3.78 16.56
C ARG A 66 17.57 3.59 15.04
N THR A 67 18.22 2.56 14.50
CA THR A 67 18.16 2.23 13.07
C THR A 67 16.79 1.68 12.69
N LYS A 68 16.22 0.80 13.53
CA LYS A 68 14.86 0.26 13.37
C LYS A 68 13.81 1.37 13.33
N ILE A 69 13.82 2.28 14.30
CA ILE A 69 12.89 3.41 14.37
C ILE A 69 13.00 4.28 13.12
N LYS A 70 14.23 4.64 12.70
CA LYS A 70 14.45 5.41 11.47
C LYS A 70 13.93 4.67 10.24
N GLY A 71 14.16 3.37 10.15
CA GLY A 71 13.65 2.52 9.08
C GLY A 71 12.12 2.53 9.00
N PHE A 72 11.47 2.34 10.15
CA PHE A 72 10.01 2.32 10.23
C PHE A 72 9.41 3.68 9.87
N LEU A 73 9.94 4.78 10.42
CA LEU A 73 9.47 6.13 10.12
C LEU A 73 9.65 6.50 8.64
N LEU A 74 10.66 5.94 7.97
CA LEU A 74 10.87 6.14 6.54
C LEU A 74 9.94 5.28 5.68
N LEU A 75 9.81 3.99 6.01
CA LEU A 75 9.10 3.03 5.16
C LEU A 75 7.59 2.99 5.39
N ALA A 76 7.09 3.28 6.59
CA ALA A 76 5.65 3.23 6.87
C ALA A 76 4.84 4.20 5.97
N PRO A 77 5.26 5.48 5.78
CA PRO A 77 4.60 6.36 4.81
C PRO A 77 4.67 5.84 3.38
N VAL A 78 5.80 5.23 2.98
CA VAL A 78 5.96 4.66 1.63
C VAL A 78 4.96 3.52 1.39
N ILE A 79 4.80 2.61 2.35
CA ILE A 79 3.82 1.52 2.26
C ILE A 79 2.38 2.07 2.20
N TYR A 80 2.08 3.11 2.98
CA TYR A 80 0.78 3.76 2.90
C TYR A 80 0.52 4.36 1.51
N LEU A 81 1.52 5.04 0.91
CA LEU A 81 1.41 5.56 -0.46
C LEU A 81 1.24 4.47 -1.52
N VAL A 82 1.95 3.34 -1.39
CA VAL A 82 1.73 2.18 -2.27
C VAL A 82 0.31 1.65 -2.14
N ASN A 83 -0.25 1.63 -0.93
CA ASN A 83 -1.64 1.25 -0.72
C ASN A 83 -2.63 2.25 -1.34
N ILE A 84 -2.38 3.56 -1.28
CA ILE A 84 -3.17 4.56 -2.02
C ILE A 84 -3.11 4.29 -3.52
N GLY A 85 -1.91 4.05 -4.07
CA GLY A 85 -1.71 3.69 -5.47
C GLY A 85 -2.46 2.40 -5.84
N ARG A 86 -2.49 1.40 -4.96
CA ARG A 86 -3.25 0.16 -5.14
C ARG A 86 -4.76 0.42 -5.23
N ILE A 87 -5.33 1.29 -4.40
CA ILE A 87 -6.76 1.63 -4.49
C ILE A 87 -7.03 2.36 -5.81
N TRP A 88 -6.24 3.38 -6.12
CA TRP A 88 -6.37 4.13 -7.37
C TRP A 88 -6.27 3.22 -8.60
N PHE A 89 -5.31 2.28 -8.60
CA PHE A 89 -5.12 1.31 -9.69
C PHE A 89 -6.38 0.49 -9.95
N ILE A 90 -7.08 0.08 -8.89
CA ILE A 90 -8.32 -0.71 -9.03
C ILE A 90 -9.42 0.10 -9.71
N PHE A 91 -9.59 1.38 -9.34
CA PHE A 91 -10.53 2.27 -10.03
C PHE A 91 -10.15 2.47 -11.50
N TRP A 92 -8.87 2.76 -11.77
CA TRP A 92 -8.36 2.89 -13.14
C TRP A 92 -8.58 1.62 -13.96
N TYR A 93 -8.34 0.45 -13.37
CA TYR A 93 -8.52 -0.84 -14.03
C TYR A 93 -9.98 -1.09 -14.41
N VAL A 94 -10.91 -0.88 -13.47
CA VAL A 94 -12.34 -1.12 -13.71
C VAL A 94 -12.89 -0.19 -14.80
N VAL A 95 -12.47 1.06 -14.84
CA VAL A 95 -12.90 2.02 -15.88
C VAL A 95 -12.33 1.63 -17.25
N THR A 96 -11.11 1.10 -17.30
CA THR A 96 -10.39 0.83 -18.56
C THR A 96 -10.73 -0.54 -19.15
N PHE A 97 -10.77 -1.59 -18.32
CA PHE A 97 -10.83 -2.99 -18.74
C PHE A 97 -12.15 -3.71 -18.37
N ASP A 98 -13.11 -2.99 -17.79
CA ASP A 98 -14.40 -3.50 -17.31
C ASP A 98 -14.31 -4.40 -16.05
N ILE A 99 -15.47 -4.71 -15.46
CA ILE A 99 -15.61 -5.40 -14.17
C ILE A 99 -15.39 -6.91 -14.31
N ALA A 100 -15.42 -7.47 -15.52
CA ALA A 100 -15.38 -8.92 -15.77
C ALA A 100 -14.24 -9.65 -15.03
N ASN A 101 -13.05 -9.03 -14.94
CA ASN A 101 -11.88 -9.60 -14.28
C ASN A 101 -11.54 -8.93 -12.94
N PHE A 102 -12.42 -8.06 -12.43
CA PHE A 102 -12.19 -7.29 -11.21
C PHE A 102 -11.82 -8.19 -10.03
N ALA A 103 -12.54 -9.29 -9.81
CA ALA A 103 -12.32 -10.16 -8.65
C ALA A 103 -10.89 -10.74 -8.63
N LEU A 104 -10.40 -11.20 -9.78
CA LEU A 104 -9.06 -11.77 -9.93
C LEU A 104 -7.99 -10.69 -9.75
N VAL A 105 -8.13 -9.55 -10.42
CA VAL A 105 -7.16 -8.45 -10.33
C VAL A 105 -7.14 -7.88 -8.92
N HIS A 106 -8.29 -7.68 -8.30
CA HIS A 106 -8.42 -7.24 -6.92
C HIS A 106 -7.71 -8.20 -5.96
N ALA A 107 -7.89 -9.52 -6.11
CA ALA A 107 -7.23 -10.51 -5.26
C ALA A 107 -5.70 -10.50 -5.43
N VAL A 108 -5.20 -10.48 -6.67
CA VAL A 108 -3.76 -10.49 -6.97
C VAL A 108 -3.10 -9.22 -6.47
N VAL A 109 -3.64 -8.06 -6.83
CA VAL A 109 -3.06 -6.75 -6.44
C VAL A 109 -3.13 -6.55 -4.93
N TRP A 110 -4.20 -7.02 -4.27
CA TRP A 110 -4.36 -6.87 -2.83
C TRP A 110 -3.47 -7.82 -2.03
N SER A 111 -3.51 -9.14 -2.30
CA SER A 111 -2.72 -10.10 -1.53
C SER A 111 -1.25 -10.07 -1.93
N TRP A 112 -0.95 -10.27 -3.21
CA TRP A 112 0.43 -10.48 -3.64
C TRP A 112 1.17 -9.14 -3.78
N GLY A 113 0.53 -8.15 -4.40
CA GLY A 113 1.16 -6.84 -4.66
C GLY A 113 1.69 -6.16 -3.39
N LEU A 114 0.85 -6.04 -2.36
CA LEU A 114 1.25 -5.37 -1.12
C LEU A 114 2.27 -6.15 -0.30
N ILE A 115 2.14 -7.48 -0.22
CA ILE A 115 3.12 -8.32 0.49
C ILE A 115 4.49 -8.24 -0.19
N THR A 116 4.52 -8.36 -1.52
CA THR A 116 5.76 -8.23 -2.30
C THR A 116 6.39 -6.85 -2.11
N ALA A 117 5.60 -5.78 -2.14
CA ALA A 117 6.10 -4.43 -1.87
C ALA A 117 6.74 -4.31 -0.47
N VAL A 118 6.05 -4.80 0.56
CA VAL A 118 6.57 -4.81 1.95
C VAL A 118 7.91 -5.54 2.02
N ILE A 119 8.01 -6.73 1.44
CA ILE A 119 9.24 -7.53 1.43
C ILE A 119 10.37 -6.80 0.69
N ILE A 120 10.10 -6.25 -0.50
CA ILE A 120 11.10 -5.54 -1.31
C ILE A 120 11.65 -4.33 -0.55
N PHE A 121 10.78 -3.49 0.02
CA PHE A 121 11.21 -2.29 0.74
C PHE A 121 11.98 -2.65 2.01
N TRP A 122 11.54 -3.68 2.74
CA TRP A 122 12.25 -4.18 3.90
C TRP A 122 13.64 -4.71 3.52
N LEU A 123 13.76 -5.55 2.49
CA LEU A 123 15.05 -6.08 2.02
C LEU A 123 15.99 -4.96 1.56
N ALA A 124 15.47 -3.97 0.82
CA ALA A 124 16.25 -2.82 0.38
C ALA A 124 16.78 -2.01 1.58
N TRP A 125 15.92 -1.71 2.56
CA TRP A 125 16.31 -1.02 3.78
C TRP A 125 17.31 -1.83 4.61
N LEU A 126 17.11 -3.14 4.75
CA LEU A 126 18.00 -4.03 5.49
C LEU A 126 19.39 -4.03 4.86
N ARG A 127 19.48 -4.20 3.54
CA ARG A 127 20.76 -4.18 2.80
C ARG A 127 21.51 -2.86 2.99
N ILE A 128 20.82 -1.74 2.90
CA ILE A 128 21.42 -0.40 3.10
C ILE A 128 21.87 -0.22 4.55
N SER A 129 21.04 -0.65 5.50
CA SER A 129 21.30 -0.49 6.94
C SER A 129 22.50 -1.32 7.39
N MET A 130 22.58 -2.58 6.94
CA MET A 130 23.70 -3.48 7.20
C MET A 130 25.04 -2.92 6.67
N LYS A 131 25.03 -2.35 5.45
CA LYS A 131 26.22 -1.71 4.86
C LYS A 131 26.69 -0.50 5.68
N ARG A 132 25.76 0.27 6.25
CA ARG A 132 26.06 1.49 7.03
C ARG A 132 26.51 1.20 8.46
N SER A 133 26.09 0.08 9.03
CA SER A 133 26.36 -0.22 10.43
C SER A 133 27.80 -0.67 10.71
N ASN A 134 28.67 -0.88 9.69
CA ASN A 134 30.02 -1.45 9.84
C ASN A 134 30.04 -2.68 10.77
N LEU A 135 28.91 -3.38 10.89
CA LEU A 135 28.85 -4.63 11.63
C LEU A 135 29.72 -5.58 10.81
N PRO A 136 30.77 -6.17 11.40
CA PRO A 136 31.55 -7.19 10.70
C PRO A 136 30.54 -8.21 10.17
N ASN A 137 30.70 -8.59 8.89
CA ASN A 137 29.88 -9.58 8.20
C ASN A 137 29.32 -10.55 9.23
N LEU A 138 28.02 -10.46 9.52
CA LEU A 138 27.38 -11.35 10.47
C LEU A 138 27.65 -12.76 9.95
N LYS A 139 28.61 -13.43 10.59
CA LYS A 139 28.92 -14.84 10.37
C LYS A 139 27.76 -15.62 10.97
N TYR A 140 26.62 -15.63 10.30
CA TYR A 140 25.59 -16.59 10.58
C TYR A 140 25.55 -17.56 9.40
N PRO A 141 25.84 -18.86 9.65
CA PRO A 141 25.60 -19.88 8.66
C PRO A 141 24.08 -19.97 8.48
N LEU A 142 23.63 -19.78 7.24
CA LEU A 142 22.37 -20.37 6.81
C LEU A 142 22.54 -21.89 6.74
#